data_AF-A0A315ZS10-F1
#
_entry.id   AF-A0A315ZS10-F1
#
_cell.length_a   1.000
_cell.length_b   1.000
_cell.length_c   1.000
_cell.angle_alpha   90.00
_cell.angle_beta   90.00
_cell.angle_gamma   90.00
#
_symmetry.space_group_name_H-M   'P 1'
#
loop_
_entity.id
_entity.type
_entity.pdbx_description
1 polymer ?
#
loop_
_entity_poly.entity_id
_entity_poly.type
_entity_poly.pdbx_seq_one_letter_code
_entity_poly.pdbx_strand_id
1 'polypeptide(L)' 'MLNDKENEKIIDDYDYLSNAASSMDCTGLIPSLPVTDAELESYNDLYQYQPPVIREKTSKHANSSEEFSSK' A
#
# COMPACT_ATOMS: atom_id res chain seq x y z
N MET A 1 -4.16 -42.13 -21.40
CA MET A 1 -3.52 -40.94 -21.98
C MET A 1 -4.63 -40.13 -22.61
N LEU A 2 -4.83 -38.88 -22.18
CA LEU A 2 -5.78 -38.02 -22.89
C LEU A 2 -5.25 -37.75 -24.30
N ASN A 3 -6.16 -37.64 -25.25
CA ASN A 3 -5.80 -37.23 -26.61
C ASN A 3 -5.58 -35.71 -26.65
N ASP A 4 -4.82 -35.24 -27.64
CA ASP A 4 -4.40 -33.83 -27.71
C ASP A 4 -5.60 -32.86 -27.75
N LYS A 5 -6.69 -33.27 -28.40
CA LYS A 5 -7.92 -32.46 -28.53
C LYS A 5 -8.67 -32.30 -27.21
N GLU A 6 -8.69 -33.32 -26.36
CA GLU A 6 -9.28 -33.23 -25.03
C GLU A 6 -8.46 -32.32 -24.12
N ASN A 7 -7.13 -32.35 -24.22
CA ASN A 7 -6.26 -31.44 -23.47
C ASN A 7 -6.49 -29.98 -23.86
N GLU A 8 -6.60 -29.67 -25.16
CA GLU A 8 -6.89 -28.30 -25.61
C GLU A 8 -8.24 -27.81 -25.09
N LYS A 9 -9.28 -28.66 -25.19
CA LYS A 9 -10.60 -28.32 -24.67
C LYS A 9 -10.58 -28.04 -23.16
N ILE A 10 -9.80 -28.81 -22.39
CA ILE A 10 -9.65 -28.59 -20.95
C ILE A 10 -8.97 -27.25 -20.67
N ILE A 11 -7.92 -26.90 -21.41
CA ILE A 11 -7.19 -25.64 -21.23
C ILE A 11 -8.07 -24.43 -21.59
N ASP A 12 -8.81 -24.52 -22.71
CA ASP A 12 -9.71 -23.46 -23.18
C ASP A 12 -10.90 -23.22 -22.22
N ASP A 13 -11.43 -24.30 -21.62
CA ASP A 13 -12.54 -24.23 -20.66
C ASP A 13 -12.08 -23.83 -19.24
N TYR A 14 -10.77 -23.80 -18.96
CA TYR A 14 -10.26 -23.59 -17.61
C TYR A 14 -10.05 -22.10 -17.29
N ASP A 15 -10.77 -21.62 -16.27
CA ASP A 15 -10.62 -20.26 -15.76
C ASP A 15 -9.48 -20.15 -14.74
N TYR A 16 -8.27 -19.90 -15.25
CA TYR A 16 -7.07 -19.70 -14.43
C TYR A 16 -7.13 -18.46 -13.54
N LEU A 17 -7.97 -17.47 -13.86
CA LEU A 17 -8.02 -16.19 -13.17
C LEU A 17 -9.07 -16.17 -12.05
N SER A 18 -10.12 -16.97 -12.15
CA SER A 18 -11.16 -17.07 -11.11
C SER A 18 -10.62 -17.45 -9.72
N ASN A 19 -9.56 -18.27 -9.66
CA ASN A 19 -8.91 -18.63 -8.40
C ASN A 19 -7.63 -17.82 -8.11
N ALA A 20 -7.23 -16.91 -8.98
CA ALA A 20 -6.01 -16.11 -8.80
C ALA A 20 -6.21 -14.90 -7.85
N ALA A 21 -7.46 -14.57 -7.53
CA ALA A 21 -7.81 -13.52 -6.59
C ALA A 21 -8.82 -14.07 -5.57
N SER A 22 -8.31 -14.65 -4.47
CA SER A 22 -9.13 -15.00 -3.31
C SER A 22 -9.27 -13.78 -2.40
N SER A 23 -10.45 -13.61 -1.83
CA SER A 23 -10.71 -12.59 -0.79
C SER A 23 -9.88 -12.81 0.49
N MET A 24 -9.20 -13.95 0.61
CA MET A 24 -8.30 -14.28 1.71
C MET A 24 -6.81 -14.22 1.33
N ASP A 25 -6.47 -13.81 0.10
CA ASP A 25 -5.07 -13.66 -0.26
C ASP A 25 -4.43 -12.56 0.61
N CYS A 26 -3.40 -12.95 1.37
CA CYS A 26 -2.65 -12.03 2.23
C CYS A 26 -1.78 -11.10 1.37
N THR A 27 -2.40 -10.13 0.71
CA THR A 27 -1.74 -9.14 -0.17
C THR A 27 -0.86 -8.13 0.58
N GLY A 28 -0.89 -8.14 1.92
CA GLY A 28 -0.21 -7.14 2.75
C GLY A 28 -0.82 -5.75 2.65
N LEU A 29 -1.91 -5.58 1.89
CA LEU A 29 -2.68 -4.35 1.83
C LEU A 29 -3.58 -4.24 3.05
N ILE A 30 -3.66 -3.05 3.64
CA ILE A 30 -4.57 -2.78 4.75
C ILE A 30 -6.00 -2.78 4.17
N PRO A 31 -6.91 -3.63 4.69
CA PRO A 31 -8.22 -3.85 4.06
C PRO A 31 -9.17 -2.65 4.15
N SER A 32 -8.91 -1.71 5.06
CA SER A 32 -9.71 -0.49 5.24
C SER A 32 -8.85 0.68 5.72
N LEU A 33 -9.40 1.89 5.59
CA LEU A 33 -8.80 3.07 6.23
C LEU A 33 -8.87 2.90 7.77
N PRO A 34 -7.85 3.31 8.54
CA PRO A 34 -7.95 3.38 9.99
C PRO A 34 -9.11 4.29 10.39
N VAL A 35 -9.91 3.83 11.36
CA VAL A 35 -11.12 4.52 11.82
C VAL A 35 -10.77 5.43 13.00
N THR A 36 -9.74 5.09 13.77
CA THR A 36 -9.31 5.83 14.96
C THR A 36 -7.85 6.24 14.89
N ASP A 37 -7.50 7.31 15.60
CA ASP A 37 -6.11 7.77 15.72
C ASP A 37 -5.21 6.71 16.38
N ALA A 38 -5.76 5.91 17.30
CA ALA A 38 -5.03 4.83 17.97
C ALA A 38 -4.66 3.69 17.00
N GLU A 39 -5.56 3.34 16.07
CA GLU A 39 -5.26 2.37 15.02
C GLU A 39 -4.18 2.91 14.08
N LEU A 40 -4.28 4.18 13.66
CA LEU A 40 -3.28 4.81 12.80
C LEU A 40 -1.87 4.82 13.45
N GLU A 41 -1.80 5.12 14.75
CA GLU A 41 -0.54 5.08 15.51
C GLU A 41 0.02 3.66 15.57
N SER A 42 -0.82 2.67 15.90
CA SER A 42 -0.41 1.26 15.93
C SER A 42 0.11 0.77 14.57
N TYR A 43 -0.44 1.26 13.45
CA TYR A 43 0.10 0.96 12.13
C TYR A 43 1.47 1.59 11.90
N ASN A 44 1.64 2.87 12.27
CA ASN A 44 2.91 3.59 12.15
C ASN A 44 4.04 2.96 12.97
N ASP A 45 3.74 2.40 14.15
CA ASP A 45 4.71 1.68 14.99
C ASP A 45 5.32 0.45 14.29
N LEU A 46 4.54 -0.19 13.41
CA LEU A 46 4.99 -1.38 12.68
C LEU A 46 5.66 -1.00 11.35
N TYR A 47 5.07 -0.07 10.61
CA TYR A 47 5.58 0.45 9.33
C TYR A 47 5.02 1.85 9.06
N GLN A 48 5.79 2.71 8.38
CA GLN A 48 5.34 4.05 8.02
C GLN A 48 4.07 4.02 7.15
N TYR A 49 2.91 4.35 7.73
CA TYR A 49 1.62 4.26 7.06
C TYR A 49 1.42 5.37 6.02
N GLN A 50 1.86 6.59 6.34
CA GLN A 50 1.75 7.74 5.44
C GLN A 50 3.05 8.03 4.69
N PRO A 51 2.97 8.52 3.45
CA PRO A 51 4.15 9.00 2.74
C PRO A 51 4.85 10.12 3.52
N PRO A 52 6.17 10.26 3.38
CA PRO A 52 6.92 11.29 4.09
C PRO A 52 6.42 12.68 3.70
N VAL A 53 6.20 13.52 4.70
CA VAL A 53 5.77 14.91 4.49
C VAL A 53 6.93 15.69 3.87
N ILE A 54 6.82 16.00 2.57
CA ILE A 54 7.78 16.86 1.88
C ILE A 54 7.45 18.30 2.24
N ARG A 55 8.29 18.92 3.08
CA ARG A 55 8.21 20.36 3.33
C ARG A 55 8.67 21.08 2.07
N GLU A 56 7.81 21.93 1.51
CA GLU A 56 8.19 22.80 0.40
C GLU A 56 9.39 23.65 0.82
N LYS A 57 10.53 23.46 0.15
CA LYS A 57 11.69 24.34 0.34
C LYS A 57 11.35 25.66 -0.32
N THR A 58 10.87 26.63 0.46
CA THR A 58 10.80 28.01 -0.01
C THR A 58 12.22 28.47 -0.32
N SER A 59 12.58 28.58 -1.60
CA SER A 59 13.81 29.24 -2.01
C SER A 59 13.68 30.74 -1.73
N LYS A 60 14.15 31.16 -0.55
CA LYS A 60 14.40 32.57 -0.27
C LYS A 60 15.88 32.74 -0.03
N HIS A 61 16.49 33.57 -0.87
CA HIS A 61 17.83 34.08 -0.69
C HIS A 61 18.03 34.56 0.76
N ALA A 62 19.24 34.30 1.27
CA ALA A 62 19.71 34.52 2.63
C ALA A 62 19.23 35.81 3.30
N ASN A 63 18.91 35.74 4.60
CA ASN A 63 19.70 36.40 5.64
C ASN A 63 19.30 35.92 7.05
N SER A 64 20.27 36.07 7.94
CA SER A 64 20.48 35.61 9.32
C SER A 64 19.35 35.81 10.37
N SER A 65 19.39 34.89 11.35
CA SER A 65 19.14 35.04 12.81
C SER A 65 17.84 35.70 13.30
N GLU A 66 17.05 34.96 14.09
CA GLU A 66 17.00 35.18 15.55
C GLU A 66 16.06 34.18 16.25
N GLU A 67 16.51 33.82 17.44
CA GLU A 67 15.91 33.00 18.47
C GLU A 67 14.59 33.59 18.99
N PHE A 68 13.53 32.78 19.06
CA PHE A 68 12.46 33.05 20.03
C PHE A 68 11.92 31.73 20.58
N SER A 69 12.75 31.12 21.42
CA SER A 69 12.24 30.31 22.51
C SER A 69 11.66 31.25 23.56
N SER A 70 10.40 31.01 23.92
CA SER A 70 9.75 31.42 25.17
C SER A 70 9.38 32.91 25.33
N LYS A 71 8.08 33.18 25.15
CA LYS A 71 7.27 33.85 26.18
C LYS A 71 5.94 33.13 26.30
#